data_AF-A0A9E5B334-F1
#
_entry.id   AF-A0A9E5B334-F1
#
_cell.length_a   1.000
_cell.length_b   1.000
_cell.length_c   1.000
_cell.angle_alpha   90.00
_cell.angle_beta   90.00
_cell.angle_gamma   90.00
#
_symmetry.space_group_name_H-M   'P 1'
#
loop_
_entity.id
_entity.type
_entity.pdbx_description
1 polymer ?
#
loop_
_entity_poly.entity_id
_entity_poly.type
_entity_poly.pdbx_seq_one_letter_code
_entity_poly.pdbx_strand_id
1 'polypeptide(L)'
;MKSLADLKVQLYADGADKAGILELYAKPYIKGLTTNPSLMKKAGIKDYEAFAKDILQTVTAKPISLEVFTDDIVDMKRQALMINSWGANVYTKIPITNSKGESCLPL
;
A
#
# COMPACT_ATOMS: atom_id res chain seq x y z
N MET A 1 -17.09 27.07 9.40
CA MET A 1 -15.76 26.47 9.65
C MET A 1 -15.37 25.64 8.45
N LYS A 2 -14.08 25.51 8.13
CA LYS A 2 -13.61 24.55 7.11
C LYS A 2 -13.68 23.13 7.68
N SER A 3 -14.19 22.19 6.91
CA SER A 3 -14.21 20.77 7.25
C SER A 3 -13.02 20.03 6.64
N LEU A 4 -12.78 18.79 7.06
CA LEU A 4 -11.77 17.91 6.44
C LEU A 4 -12.07 17.62 4.95
N ALA A 5 -13.34 17.74 4.53
CA ALA A 5 -13.72 17.55 3.13
C ALA A 5 -13.31 18.74 2.24
N ASP A 6 -13.04 19.91 2.83
CA ASP A 6 -12.70 21.15 2.09
C ASP A 6 -11.20 21.33 1.86
N LEU A 7 -10.39 20.34 2.25
CA LEU A 7 -8.94 20.37 2.08
C LEU A 7 -8.58 20.24 0.59
N LYS A 8 -7.65 21.09 0.13
CA LYS A 8 -7.04 20.95 -1.21
C LYS A 8 -6.03 19.80 -1.29
N VAL A 9 -5.56 19.32 -0.14
CA VAL A 9 -4.65 18.19 -0.02
C VAL A 9 -5.42 16.89 0.07
N GLN A 10 -4.82 15.81 -0.45
CA GLN A 10 -5.37 14.47 -0.29
C GLN A 10 -4.83 13.84 1.00
N LEU A 11 -5.71 13.31 1.84
CA LEU A 11 -5.33 12.58 3.05
C LEU A 11 -5.27 11.08 2.74
N TYR A 12 -4.14 10.46 3.05
CA TYR A 12 -3.94 9.01 2.94
C TYR A 12 -3.81 8.41 4.33
N ALA A 13 -4.45 7.26 4.54
CA ALA A 13 -4.39 6.50 5.78
C ALA A 13 -3.26 5.46 5.70
N ASP A 14 -2.32 5.50 6.64
CA ASP A 14 -1.24 4.51 6.74
C ASP A 14 -1.57 3.47 7.82
N GLY A 15 -1.60 2.20 7.45
CA GLY A 15 -2.06 1.14 8.33
C GLY A 15 -1.85 -0.26 7.77
N ALA A 16 -2.05 -1.26 8.63
CA ALA A 16 -1.92 -2.67 8.26
C ALA A 16 -2.91 -3.59 9.00
N ASP A 17 -3.75 -3.07 9.88
CA ASP A 17 -4.81 -3.85 10.49
C ASP A 17 -6.09 -3.72 9.66
N LYS A 18 -6.78 -4.85 9.42
CA LYS A 18 -7.96 -4.88 8.57
C LYS A 18 -9.07 -3.96 9.07
N ALA A 19 -9.36 -3.99 10.37
CA ALA A 19 -10.44 -3.20 10.96
C ALA A 19 -10.24 -1.70 10.75
N GLY A 20 -9.05 -1.18 11.06
CA GLY A 20 -8.67 0.21 10.89
C GLY A 20 -8.62 0.63 9.43
N ILE A 21 -8.11 -0.23 8.54
CA ILE A 21 -8.16 0.02 7.08
C ILE A 21 -9.61 0.21 6.61
N LEU A 22 -10.52 -0.68 7.00
CA LEU A 22 -11.93 -0.59 6.59
C LEU A 22 -12.63 0.63 7.19
N GLU A 23 -12.37 0.94 8.45
CA GLU A 23 -12.90 2.14 9.11
C GLU A 23 -12.46 3.42 8.39
N LEU A 24 -11.16 3.55 8.09
CA LEU A 24 -10.60 4.72 7.42
C LEU A 24 -11.01 4.79 5.95
N TYR A 25 -11.12 3.65 5.28
CA TYR A 25 -11.65 3.55 3.93
C TYR A 25 -13.09 4.09 3.83
N ALA A 26 -13.93 3.87 4.84
CA ALA A 26 -15.29 4.39 4.86
C ALA A 26 -15.36 5.93 4.98
N LYS A 27 -14.29 6.61 5.45
CA LYS A 27 -14.32 8.07 5.66
C LYS A 27 -14.17 8.83 4.34
N PRO A 28 -15.07 9.77 3.99
CA PRO A 28 -15.07 10.43 2.67
C PRO A 28 -13.88 11.38 2.43
N TYR A 29 -13.26 11.87 3.51
CA TYR A 29 -12.08 12.74 3.44
C TYR A 29 -10.76 11.96 3.28
N ILE A 30 -10.75 10.64 3.50
CA ILE A 30 -9.61 9.79 3.16
C ILE A 30 -9.67 9.47 1.67
N LYS A 31 -8.60 9.79 0.95
CA LYS A 31 -8.50 9.68 -0.51
C LYS A 31 -7.70 8.47 -0.98
N GLY A 32 -6.99 7.81 -0.08
CA GLY A 32 -6.29 6.55 -0.36
C GLY A 32 -5.70 5.94 0.90
N LEU A 33 -5.08 4.79 0.71
CA LEU A 33 -4.47 4.00 1.78
C LEU A 33 -3.02 3.68 1.42
N THR A 34 -2.17 3.58 2.44
CA THR A 34 -0.81 3.08 2.30
C THR A 34 -0.58 2.00 3.33
N THR A 35 0.23 1.03 2.93
CA THR A 35 0.73 0.01 3.84
C THR A 35 2.25 -0.04 3.71
N ASN A 36 2.88 -0.77 4.62
CA ASN A 36 4.28 -1.13 4.51
C ASN A 36 4.57 -2.45 5.26
N PRO A 37 5.66 -3.14 4.90
CA PRO A 37 6.09 -4.41 5.50
C PRO A 37 6.15 -4.38 7.02
N SER A 38 6.65 -3.27 7.57
CA SER A 38 6.91 -3.11 9.00
C SER A 38 5.61 -3.02 9.79
N LEU A 39 4.60 -2.31 9.30
CA LEU A 39 3.28 -2.26 9.92
C LEU A 39 2.58 -3.63 9.87
N MET A 40 2.67 -4.33 8.74
CA MET A 40 2.06 -5.66 8.61
C MET A 40 2.67 -6.67 9.58
N LYS A 41 4.00 -6.66 9.71
CA LYS A 41 4.70 -7.48 10.69
C LYS A 41 4.26 -7.15 12.12
N LYS A 42 4.13 -5.86 12.47
CA LYS A 42 3.65 -5.40 13.79
C LYS A 42 2.21 -5.85 14.06
N ALA A 43 1.37 -5.89 13.03
CA ALA A 43 -0.01 -6.38 13.11
C ALA A 43 -0.10 -7.92 13.18
N GLY A 44 1.03 -8.64 13.16
CA GLY A 44 1.06 -10.10 13.24
C GLY A 44 0.68 -10.81 11.93
N ILE A 45 0.66 -10.10 10.81
CA ILE A 45 0.37 -10.67 9.49
C ILE A 45 1.56 -11.54 9.07
N LYS A 46 1.25 -12.80 8.76
CA LYS A 46 2.25 -13.81 8.33
C LYS A 46 2.22 -14.08 6.83
N ASP A 47 1.07 -13.83 6.20
CA ASP A 47 0.88 -14.01 4.76
C ASP A 47 0.47 -12.68 4.15
N TYR A 48 1.41 -12.06 3.45
CA TYR A 48 1.24 -10.75 2.84
C TYR A 48 0.23 -10.76 1.70
N GLU A 49 0.30 -11.77 0.82
CA GLU A 49 -0.55 -11.86 -0.35
C GLU A 49 -1.98 -12.17 0.04
N ALA A 50 -2.18 -13.11 0.97
CA ALA A 50 -3.52 -13.41 1.48
C ALA A 50 -4.14 -12.18 2.15
N PHE A 51 -3.38 -11.45 2.97
CA PHE A 51 -3.86 -10.22 3.58
C PHE A 51 -4.20 -9.14 2.55
N ALA A 52 -3.30 -8.88 1.59
CA ALA A 52 -3.53 -7.86 0.58
C ALA A 52 -4.77 -8.17 -0.26
N LYS A 53 -4.93 -9.42 -0.71
CA LYS A 53 -6.10 -9.85 -1.48
C LYS A 53 -7.39 -9.78 -0.66
N ASP A 54 -7.35 -10.10 0.63
CA ASP A 54 -8.49 -9.98 1.54
C ASP A 54 -8.95 -8.51 1.71
N ILE A 55 -8.01 -7.57 1.86
CA ILE A 55 -8.33 -6.13 1.90
C ILE A 55 -8.94 -5.64 0.58
N LEU A 56 -8.40 -6.12 -0.55
CA LEU A 56 -8.85 -5.73 -1.89
C LEU A 56 -10.27 -6.21 -2.24
N GLN A 57 -10.84 -7.15 -1.49
CA GLN A 57 -12.26 -7.49 -1.61
C GLN A 57 -13.18 -6.32 -1.21
N THR A 58 -12.68 -5.39 -0.38
CA THR A 58 -13.47 -4.26 0.13
C THR A 58 -12.93 -2.91 -0.33
N VAL A 59 -11.59 -2.74 -0.35
CA VAL A 59 -10.94 -1.53 -0.84
C VAL A 59 -10.83 -1.58 -2.35
N THR A 60 -11.89 -1.16 -3.03
CA THR A 60 -11.99 -1.24 -4.50
C THR A 60 -12.04 0.14 -5.17
N ALA A 61 -12.54 1.16 -4.48
CA ALA A 61 -12.76 2.49 -5.07
C ALA A 61 -11.61 3.48 -4.85
N LYS A 62 -10.82 3.29 -3.79
CA LYS A 62 -9.72 4.19 -3.42
C LYS A 62 -8.37 3.53 -3.71
N PRO A 63 -7.35 4.32 -4.10
CA PRO A 63 -6.00 3.81 -4.29
C PRO A 63 -5.46 3.21 -2.99
N ILE A 64 -4.76 2.08 -3.10
CA ILE A 64 -4.02 1.46 -2.00
C ILE A 64 -2.60 1.12 -2.42
N SER A 65 -1.64 1.56 -1.62
CA SER A 65 -0.22 1.35 -1.86
C SER A 65 0.31 0.14 -1.09
N LEU A 66 0.90 -0.81 -1.80
CA LEU A 66 1.51 -2.05 -1.31
C LEU A 66 3.00 -2.07 -1.68
N GLU A 67 3.88 -2.57 -0.83
CA GLU A 67 5.34 -2.47 -1.02
C GLU A 67 5.98 -3.82 -1.39
N VAL A 68 7.06 -3.74 -2.18
CA VAL A 68 8.01 -4.85 -2.39
C VAL A 68 8.94 -5.03 -1.18
N PHE A 69 9.61 -6.17 -1.06
CA PHE A 69 10.43 -6.47 0.14
C PHE A 69 11.88 -6.84 -0.15
N THR A 70 12.14 -7.32 -1.37
CA THR A 70 13.45 -7.86 -1.75
C THR A 70 14.44 -6.74 -2.08
N ASP A 71 15.73 -6.99 -1.85
CA ASP A 71 16.82 -6.12 -2.30
C ASP A 71 17.32 -6.46 -3.71
N ASP A 72 16.95 -7.62 -4.25
CA ASP A 72 17.32 -8.02 -5.61
C ASP A 72 16.45 -7.32 -6.65
N ILE A 73 17.07 -6.59 -7.58
CA ILE A 73 16.34 -5.77 -8.57
C ILE A 73 15.45 -6.63 -9.47
N VAL A 74 15.90 -7.81 -9.90
CA VAL A 74 15.13 -8.69 -10.79
C VAL A 74 13.89 -9.21 -10.06
N ASP A 75 14.06 -9.67 -8.82
CA ASP A 75 12.94 -10.12 -8.00
C ASP A 75 12.02 -8.95 -7.59
N MET A 76 12.56 -7.75 -7.37
CA MET A 76 11.79 -6.56 -7.05
C MET A 76 10.84 -6.21 -8.19
N LYS A 77 11.32 -6.27 -9.44
CA LYS A 77 10.48 -6.13 -10.64
C LYS A 77 9.36 -7.16 -10.69
N ARG A 78 9.71 -8.42 -10.43
CA ARG A 78 8.75 -9.54 -10.42
C ARG A 78 7.66 -9.32 -9.38
N GLN A 79 8.06 -8.96 -8.15
CA GLN A 79 7.13 -8.63 -7.06
C GLN A 79 6.24 -7.44 -7.42
N ALA A 80 6.81 -6.38 -8.00
CA ALA A 80 6.07 -5.19 -8.39
C ALA A 80 4.99 -5.49 -9.43
N LEU A 81 5.33 -6.24 -10.48
CA LEU A 81 4.35 -6.65 -11.50
C LEU A 81 3.26 -7.56 -10.92
N MET A 82 3.64 -8.47 -10.02
CA MET A 82 2.69 -9.35 -9.33
C MET A 82 1.71 -8.55 -8.46
N ILE A 83 2.22 -7.66 -7.59
CA ILE A 83 1.39 -6.82 -6.71
C ILE A 83 0.46 -5.93 -7.53
N ASN A 84 0.99 -5.27 -8.57
CA ASN A 84 0.20 -4.42 -9.46
C ASN A 84 -0.94 -5.18 -10.19
N SER A 85 -0.79 -6.48 -10.39
CA SER A 85 -1.83 -7.32 -11.04
C SER A 85 -3.06 -7.58 -10.15
N TRP A 86 -2.98 -7.30 -8.84
CA TRP A 86 -4.06 -7.64 -7.90
C TRP A 86 -5.29 -6.73 -7.98
N GLY A 87 -5.17 -5.54 -8.59
CA GLY A 87 -6.32 -4.65 -8.80
C GLY A 87 -5.94 -3.33 -9.47
N ALA A 88 -6.88 -2.72 -10.20
CA ALA A 88 -6.65 -1.46 -10.91
C ALA A 88 -6.41 -0.25 -9.97
N ASN A 89 -6.76 -0.39 -8.69
CA ASN A 89 -6.54 0.61 -7.65
C ASN A 89 -5.25 0.36 -6.83
N VAL A 90 -4.44 -0.65 -7.19
CA VAL A 90 -3.21 -0.99 -6.49
C VAL A 90 -2.04 -0.17 -7.04
N TYR A 91 -1.27 0.42 -6.14
CA TYR A 91 0.00 1.08 -6.45
C TYR A 91 1.13 0.32 -5.77
N THR A 92 2.11 -0.12 -6.54
CA THR A 92 3.29 -0.78 -5.96
C THR A 92 4.31 0.28 -5.54
N LYS A 93 4.68 0.29 -4.26
CA LYS A 93 5.78 1.08 -3.72
C LYS A 93 7.09 0.38 -4.01
N ILE A 94 7.98 1.11 -4.69
CA ILE A 94 9.35 0.71 -4.98
C ILE A 94 10.25 1.72 -4.25
N PRO A 95 11.22 1.29 -3.43
CA PRO A 95 12.17 2.20 -2.81
C PRO A 95 13.05 2.84 -3.89
N ILE A 96 13.50 4.09 -3.70
CA ILE A 96 14.41 4.75 -4.68
C ILE A 96 15.78 4.05 -4.72
N THR A 97 16.21 3.49 -3.59
CA THR A 97 17.44 2.72 -3.42
C THR A 97 17.17 1.48 -2.57
N ASN A 98 17.80 0.35 -2.88
CA ASN A 98 17.75 -0.84 -2.01
C ASN A 98 18.67 -0.68 -0.78
N SER A 99 18.72 -1.70 0.09
CA SER A 99 19.53 -1.65 1.31
C SER A 99 21.04 -1.58 1.07
N LYS A 100 21.49 -1.90 -0.16
CA LYS A 100 22.89 -1.85 -0.60
C LYS A 100 23.27 -0.48 -1.20
N GLY A 101 22.32 0.45 -1.30
CA GLY A 101 22.52 1.75 -1.93
C GLY A 101 22.47 1.71 -3.46
N GLU A 102 22.03 0.61 -4.06
CA GLU A 102 21.85 0.49 -5.50
C GLU A 102 20.55 1.19 -5.91
N SER A 103 20.56 1.93 -7.02
CA SER A 103 19.38 2.65 -7.50
C SER A 103 18.35 1.70 -8.11
N CYS A 104 17.09 1.88 -7.71
CA CYS A 104 15.94 1.16 -8.24
C CYS A 104 15.22 1.92 -9.37
N LEU A 105 15.69 3.12 -9.76
CA LEU A 105 15.08 3.91 -10.84
C LEU A 105 14.96 3.19 -12.20
N PRO A 106 15.84 2.25 -12.58
CA PRO A 106 15.70 1.52 -13.85
C PRO A 106 14.54 0.52 -13.92
N LEU A 107 13.82 0.28 -12.81
CA LEU A 107 12.70 -0.68 -12.74
C LEU A 107 11.46 -0.22 -13.50
#